data_AF-A0A853CVJ9-F1
#
_entry.id   AF-A0A853CVJ9-F1
#
_cell.length_a   1.000
_cell.length_b   1.000
_cell.length_c   1.000
_cell.angle_alpha   90.00
_cell.angle_beta   90.00
_cell.angle_gamma   90.00
#
_symmetry.space_group_name_H-M   'P 1'
#
loop_
_entity.id
_entity.type
_entity.pdbx_description
1 polymer ?
#
loop_
_entity_poly.entity_id
_entity_poly.type
_entity_poly.pdbx_seq_one_letter_code
_entity_poly.pdbx_strand_id
1 'polypeptide(L)'
;MTVGATSGVRHHVVLSVVGTDRLARAGGRYFQAKAQQERLVTESGVPHSIVRSTQFFEFVRAIADSATRAQVTRVAEALVQPIAAADTAAAVADAATQAPRQGMIEVAGPDEFRLGDLVELELRWSRDPREVRAEAEREYFGTPLQPRDLLPSTDARLYWSHFTDWLDRRTRSD
;
A
#
# COMPACT_ATOMS: atom_id res chain seq x y z
N MET A 1 25.76 -13.44 10.07
CA MET A 1 25.97 -12.06 9.56
C MET A 1 25.34 -11.96 8.18
N THR A 2 24.60 -10.90 7.87
CA THR A 2 23.93 -10.71 6.57
C THR A 2 24.93 -10.24 5.50
N VAL A 3 24.64 -10.47 4.21
CA VAL A 3 25.47 -9.96 3.09
C VAL A 3 25.66 -8.45 3.16
N GLY A 4 24.62 -7.70 3.56
CA GLY A 4 24.70 -6.25 3.75
C GLY A 4 25.71 -5.86 4.83
N ALA A 5 25.68 -6.53 5.98
CA ALA A 5 26.64 -6.28 7.06
C ALA A 5 28.08 -6.58 6.61
N THR A 6 28.32 -7.70 5.93
CA THR A 6 29.67 -8.04 5.42
C THR A 6 30.13 -7.12 4.29
N SER A 7 29.21 -6.40 3.64
CA SER A 7 29.50 -5.43 2.57
C SER A 7 29.61 -3.99 3.09
N GLY A 8 29.56 -3.77 4.40
CA GLY A 8 29.68 -2.44 5.00
C GLY A 8 28.45 -1.54 4.80
N VAL A 9 27.27 -2.12 4.54
CA VAL A 9 26.02 -1.35 4.43
C VAL A 9 25.74 -0.67 5.76
N ARG A 10 25.55 0.65 5.72
CA ARG A 10 25.35 1.48 6.92
C ARG A 10 23.88 1.73 7.25
N HIS A 11 22.99 1.48 6.31
CA HIS A 11 21.56 1.77 6.43
C HIS A 11 20.73 0.86 5.53
N HIS A 12 19.83 0.06 6.11
CA HIS A 12 18.79 -0.66 5.38
C HIS A 12 17.51 0.15 5.33
N VAL A 13 17.05 0.48 4.12
CA VAL A 13 15.70 1.02 3.91
C VAL A 13 14.85 -0.06 3.28
N VAL A 14 13.69 -0.32 3.89
CA VAL A 14 12.78 -1.35 3.41
C VAL A 14 11.39 -0.77 3.23
N LEU A 15 10.87 -0.92 2.01
CA LEU A 15 9.49 -0.66 1.69
C LEU A 15 8.60 -1.84 2.11
N SER A 16 7.62 -1.54 2.94
CA SER A 16 6.58 -2.44 3.42
C SER A 16 5.21 -1.79 3.27
N VAL A 17 4.17 -2.41 3.85
CA VAL A 17 2.77 -2.01 3.66
C VAL A 17 2.13 -1.65 4.99
N VAL A 18 1.37 -0.55 5.00
CA VAL A 18 0.52 -0.16 6.12
C VAL A 18 -0.39 -1.33 6.50
N GLY A 19 -0.50 -1.60 7.81
CA GLY A 19 -1.34 -2.68 8.32
C GLY A 19 -0.75 -4.10 8.21
N THR A 20 0.53 -4.23 7.86
CA THR A 20 1.21 -5.54 7.79
C THR A 20 0.98 -6.40 9.02
N ASP A 21 1.08 -5.87 10.24
CA ASP A 21 0.92 -6.65 11.47
C ASP A 21 -0.50 -7.22 11.63
N ARG A 22 -1.51 -6.38 11.41
CA ARG A 22 -2.93 -6.76 11.58
C ARG A 22 -3.38 -7.73 10.49
N LEU A 23 -2.98 -7.50 9.24
CA LEU A 23 -3.34 -8.35 8.10
C LEU A 23 -2.56 -9.68 8.11
N ALA A 24 -1.33 -9.70 8.64
CA ALA A 24 -0.61 -10.95 8.88
C ALA A 24 -1.31 -11.83 9.92
N ARG A 25 -1.80 -11.23 11.02
CA ARG A 25 -2.57 -11.90 12.07
C ARG A 25 -3.93 -12.41 11.56
N ALA A 26 -4.54 -11.70 10.62
CA ALA A 26 -5.77 -12.10 9.94
C ALA A 26 -5.58 -13.26 8.93
N GLY A 27 -4.34 -13.77 8.75
CA GLY A 27 -4.05 -14.91 7.88
C GLY A 27 -3.59 -14.56 6.47
N GLY A 28 -3.39 -13.28 6.16
CA GLY A 28 -2.92 -12.83 4.84
C GLY A 28 -1.48 -13.26 4.56
N ARG A 29 -1.27 -14.26 3.70
CA ARG A 29 0.07 -14.84 3.44
C ARG A 29 1.08 -13.83 2.90
N TYR A 30 0.62 -12.89 2.06
CA TYR A 30 1.47 -11.80 1.59
C TYR A 30 1.93 -10.89 2.74
N PHE A 31 1.01 -10.53 3.64
CA PHE A 31 1.33 -9.70 4.80
C PHE A 31 2.18 -10.46 5.83
N GLN A 32 2.02 -11.77 5.97
CA GLN A 32 2.94 -12.60 6.76
C GLN A 32 4.36 -12.57 6.19
N ALA A 33 4.51 -12.62 4.86
CA ALA A 33 5.82 -12.47 4.23
C ALA A 33 6.42 -11.07 4.45
N LYS A 34 5.60 -10.01 4.39
CA LYS A 34 6.03 -8.64 4.73
C LYS A 34 6.41 -8.50 6.20
N ALA A 35 5.64 -9.07 7.13
CA ALA A 35 5.98 -9.07 8.55
C ALA A 35 7.30 -9.80 8.81
N GLN A 36 7.54 -10.92 8.11
CA GLN A 36 8.81 -11.63 8.19
C GLN A 36 9.97 -10.81 7.60
N GLN A 37 9.75 -10.10 6.49
CA GLN A 37 10.73 -9.18 5.91
C GLN A 37 11.12 -8.08 6.91
N GLU A 38 10.15 -7.43 7.52
CA GLU A 38 10.37 -6.39 8.54
C GLU A 38 11.14 -6.94 9.75
N ARG A 39 10.74 -8.11 10.25
CA ARG A 39 11.43 -8.78 11.37
C ARG A 39 12.90 -9.06 11.06
N LEU A 40 13.19 -9.64 9.89
CA LEU A 40 14.57 -9.96 9.49
C LEU A 40 15.44 -8.70 9.38
N VAL A 41 14.87 -7.57 8.97
CA VAL A 41 15.59 -6.29 8.88
C VAL A 41 15.88 -5.74 10.26
N THR A 42 14.88 -5.74 11.15
CA THR A 42 15.03 -5.30 12.55
C THR A 42 16.06 -6.14 13.31
N GLU A 43 16.05 -7.46 13.12
CA GLU A 43 16.97 -8.40 13.77
C GLU A 43 18.36 -8.46 13.09
N SER A 44 18.57 -7.77 11.97
CA SER A 44 19.81 -7.88 11.18
C SER A 44 21.06 -7.28 11.84
N GLY A 45 20.87 -6.41 12.84
CA GLY A 45 21.94 -5.64 13.49
C GLY A 45 22.45 -4.44 12.67
N VAL A 46 21.95 -4.25 11.44
CA VAL A 46 22.26 -3.08 10.60
C VAL A 46 21.26 -1.96 10.91
N PRO A 47 21.70 -0.69 11.05
CA PRO A 47 20.78 0.43 11.19
C PRO A 47 19.74 0.46 10.08
N HIS A 48 18.47 0.73 10.40
CA HIS A 48 17.39 0.58 9.43
C HIS A 48 16.31 1.65 9.50
N SER A 49 15.47 1.69 8.46
CA SER A 49 14.22 2.43 8.40
C SER A 49 13.22 1.63 7.57
N ILE A 50 12.04 1.39 8.16
CA ILE A 50 10.94 0.70 7.49
C ILE A 50 9.94 1.75 7.04
N VAL A 51 9.70 1.84 5.74
CA VAL A 51 8.69 2.73 5.16
C VAL A 51 7.47 1.87 4.85
N ARG A 52 6.39 2.01 5.61
CA ARG A 52 5.10 1.38 5.32
C ARG A 52 4.27 2.33 4.48
N SER A 53 3.95 1.93 3.26
CA SER A 53 3.09 2.71 2.38
C SER A 53 1.66 2.18 2.37
N THR A 54 0.68 3.06 2.17
CA THR A 54 -0.68 2.64 1.76
C THR A 54 -0.69 2.16 0.31
N GLN A 55 -1.84 1.65 -0.15
CA GLN A 55 -1.99 1.06 -1.48
C GLN A 55 -1.71 2.10 -2.57
N PHE A 56 -1.05 1.67 -3.64
CA PHE A 56 -0.69 2.58 -4.73
C PHE A 56 -1.87 2.88 -5.65
N PHE A 57 -1.93 4.10 -6.18
CA PHE A 57 -2.84 4.47 -7.27
C PHE A 57 -2.73 3.50 -8.46
N GLU A 58 -1.50 3.13 -8.79
CA GLU A 58 -1.13 2.20 -9.85
C GLU A 58 -1.76 0.80 -9.69
N PHE A 59 -2.14 0.42 -8.47
CA PHE A 59 -2.71 -0.89 -8.17
C PHE A 59 -4.23 -0.93 -8.11
N VAL A 60 -4.93 0.21 -8.21
CA VAL A 60 -6.40 0.24 -8.14
C VAL A 60 -7.03 -0.62 -9.24
N ARG A 61 -6.49 -0.57 -10.47
CA ARG A 61 -6.94 -1.42 -11.58
C ARG A 61 -6.70 -2.92 -11.30
N ALA A 62 -5.54 -3.27 -10.76
CA ALA A 62 -5.21 -4.65 -10.43
C ALA A 62 -6.12 -5.21 -9.32
N ILE A 63 -6.52 -4.37 -8.35
CA ILE A 63 -7.53 -4.73 -7.34
C ILE A 63 -8.84 -5.10 -8.05
N ALA A 64 -9.33 -4.23 -8.95
CA ALA A 64 -10.55 -4.48 -9.71
C ALA A 64 -10.48 -5.79 -10.49
N ASP A 65 -9.39 -6.01 -11.23
CA ASP A 65 -9.19 -7.20 -12.06
C ASP A 65 -9.16 -8.48 -11.23
N SER A 66 -8.48 -8.47 -10.08
CA SER A 66 -8.44 -9.64 -9.18
C SER A 66 -9.80 -9.99 -8.56
N ALA A 67 -10.61 -8.95 -8.30
CA ALA A 67 -11.92 -9.02 -7.67
C ALA A 67 -13.08 -9.24 -8.66
N THR A 68 -12.78 -9.28 -9.96
CA THR A 68 -13.80 -9.47 -11.01
C THR A 68 -14.12 -10.95 -11.20
N ARG A 69 -15.42 -11.28 -11.25
CA ARG A 69 -15.92 -12.53 -11.83
C ARG A 69 -17.02 -12.19 -12.84
N ALA A 70 -16.88 -12.71 -14.05
CA ALA A 70 -17.66 -12.29 -15.22
C ALA A 70 -17.57 -10.76 -15.45
N GLN A 71 -18.61 -10.00 -15.13
CA GLN A 71 -18.68 -8.54 -15.32
C GLN A 71 -18.94 -7.77 -14.02
N VAL A 72 -18.77 -8.43 -12.87
CA VAL A 72 -19.00 -7.83 -11.55
C VAL A 72 -17.71 -7.90 -10.74
N THR A 73 -17.23 -6.73 -10.34
CA THR A 73 -16.10 -6.51 -9.44
C THR A 73 -16.62 -6.46 -8.00
N ARG A 74 -16.30 -7.48 -7.19
CA ARG A 74 -16.77 -7.59 -5.81
C ARG A 74 -15.61 -7.34 -4.84
N VAL A 75 -15.63 -6.20 -4.17
CA VAL A 75 -14.58 -5.79 -3.23
C VAL A 75 -15.09 -5.79 -1.80
N ALA A 76 -14.17 -5.82 -0.84
CA ALA A 76 -14.49 -5.68 0.57
C ALA A 76 -15.04 -4.29 0.91
N GLU A 77 -15.94 -4.22 1.90
CA GLU A 77 -16.31 -2.97 2.56
C GLU A 77 -15.16 -2.47 3.44
N ALA A 78 -14.19 -1.82 2.79
CA ALA A 78 -12.98 -1.29 3.41
C ALA A 78 -12.82 0.20 3.13
N LEU A 79 -12.13 0.89 4.03
CA LEU A 79 -11.60 2.23 3.84
C LEU A 79 -10.12 2.14 3.46
N VAL A 80 -9.71 2.94 2.50
CA VAL A 80 -8.34 3.01 1.96
C VAL A 80 -7.92 4.47 1.82
N GLN A 81 -6.62 4.74 1.95
CA GLN A 81 -6.05 6.08 1.76
C GLN A 81 -4.85 5.99 0.81
N PRO A 82 -5.09 5.74 -0.49
CA PRO A 82 -4.05 5.33 -1.42
C PRO A 82 -3.07 6.47 -1.70
N ILE A 83 -1.90 6.15 -2.22
CA ILE A 83 -0.79 7.07 -2.49
C ILE A 83 -0.23 6.83 -3.90
N ALA A 84 0.34 7.86 -4.55
CA ALA A 84 1.06 7.65 -5.80
C ALA A 84 2.38 6.90 -5.57
N ALA A 85 2.75 5.96 -6.45
CA ALA A 85 4.04 5.28 -6.33
C ALA A 85 5.24 6.26 -6.36
N ALA A 86 5.11 7.38 -7.08
CA ALA A 86 6.12 8.45 -7.10
C ALA A 86 6.32 9.11 -5.72
N ASP A 87 5.24 9.31 -4.97
CA ASP A 87 5.29 9.88 -3.61
C ASP A 87 5.90 8.88 -2.62
N THR A 88 5.54 7.59 -2.74
CA THR A 88 6.21 6.53 -1.97
C THR A 88 7.70 6.43 -2.31
N ALA A 89 8.07 6.60 -3.58
CA ALA A 89 9.48 6.59 -3.99
C ALA A 89 10.25 7.77 -3.38
N ALA A 90 9.64 8.96 -3.32
CA ALA A 90 10.20 10.11 -2.62
C ALA A 90 10.39 9.81 -1.11
N ALA A 91 9.39 9.20 -0.45
CA ALA A 91 9.52 8.79 0.95
C ALA A 91 10.67 7.80 1.20
N VAL A 92 10.85 6.83 0.30
CA VAL A 92 11.95 5.86 0.37
C VAL A 92 13.30 6.54 0.15
N ALA A 93 13.39 7.47 -0.81
CA ALA A 93 14.61 8.24 -1.07
C ALA A 93 14.97 9.14 0.11
N ASP A 94 14.00 9.81 0.72
CA ASP A 94 14.18 10.61 1.93
C ASP A 94 14.67 9.73 3.09
N ALA A 95 14.04 8.57 3.30
CA ALA A 95 14.47 7.62 4.32
C ALA A 95 15.89 7.10 4.08
N ALA A 96 16.34 6.97 2.82
CA ALA A 96 17.69 6.50 2.48
C ALA A 96 18.78 7.56 2.62
N THR A 97 18.42 8.84 2.55
CA THR A 97 19.37 9.95 2.60
C THR A 97 19.47 10.60 3.98
N GLN A 98 18.53 10.31 4.88
CA GLN A 98 18.53 10.75 6.27
C GLN A 98 19.22 9.74 7.22
N ALA A 99 19.49 10.18 8.45
CA ALA A 99 19.97 9.28 9.49
C ALA A 99 18.96 8.13 9.73
N PRO A 100 19.42 6.88 9.96
CA PRO A 100 18.52 5.76 10.20
C PRO A 100 17.55 6.03 11.34
N ARG A 101 16.25 5.93 11.05
CA ARG A 101 15.18 6.21 12.03
C ARG A 101 15.15 5.20 13.19
N GLN A 102 15.70 4.00 12.97
CA GLN A 102 15.62 2.83 13.87
C GLN A 102 14.17 2.50 14.21
N GLY A 103 13.34 2.40 13.17
CA GLY A 103 11.92 2.16 13.34
C GLY A 103 11.17 2.34 12.03
N MET A 104 9.90 2.69 12.19
CA MET A 104 8.91 2.67 11.12
C MET A 104 8.35 4.05 10.84
N ILE A 105 8.03 4.30 9.57
CA ILE A 105 7.36 5.50 9.08
C ILE A 105 6.19 5.00 8.22
N GLU A 106 4.98 5.45 8.53
CA GLU A 106 3.84 5.24 7.64
C GLU A 106 3.70 6.43 6.69
N VAL A 107 3.43 6.17 5.41
CA VAL A 107 3.16 7.17 4.38
C VAL A 107 1.87 6.85 3.65
N ALA A 108 1.09 7.90 3.37
CA ALA A 108 -0.20 7.79 2.72
C ALA A 108 -0.46 8.98 1.80
N GLY A 109 -1.43 8.84 0.89
CA GLY A 109 -1.90 9.98 0.11
C GLY A 109 -2.87 10.84 0.91
N PRO A 110 -3.37 11.93 0.31
CA PRO A 110 -4.15 12.92 1.03
C PRO A 110 -5.60 12.46 1.28
N ASP A 111 -6.15 11.58 0.44
CA ASP A 111 -7.59 11.31 0.37
C ASP A 111 -7.95 9.90 0.85
N GLU A 112 -8.95 9.80 1.74
CA GLU A 112 -9.57 8.54 2.17
C GLU A 112 -10.78 8.21 1.27
N PHE A 113 -10.93 6.94 0.90
CA PHE A 113 -12.03 6.43 0.09
C PHE A 113 -12.62 5.16 0.69
N ARG A 114 -13.89 4.89 0.38
CA ARG A 114 -14.38 3.50 0.37
C ARG A 114 -13.73 2.78 -0.81
N LEU A 115 -13.28 1.55 -0.60
CA LEU A 115 -12.60 0.76 -1.62
C LEU A 115 -13.46 0.57 -2.89
N GLY A 116 -14.76 0.34 -2.71
CA GLY A 116 -15.73 0.26 -3.81
C GLY A 116 -15.75 1.53 -4.66
N ASP A 117 -15.88 2.69 -4.02
CA ASP A 117 -15.95 3.98 -4.70
C ASP A 117 -14.65 4.30 -5.45
N LEU A 118 -13.49 3.98 -4.86
CA LEU A 118 -12.19 4.16 -5.51
C LEU A 118 -12.05 3.29 -6.77
N VAL A 119 -12.45 2.02 -6.67
CA VAL A 119 -12.42 1.08 -7.80
C VAL A 119 -13.41 1.52 -8.88
N GLU A 120 -14.61 1.94 -8.49
CA GLU A 120 -15.60 2.46 -9.42
C GLU A 120 -15.07 3.70 -10.17
N LEU A 121 -14.36 4.60 -9.48
CA LEU A 121 -13.75 5.77 -10.09
C LEU A 121 -12.71 5.39 -11.17
N GLU A 122 -11.80 4.44 -10.89
CA GLU A 122 -10.81 3.94 -11.88
C GLU A 122 -11.49 3.32 -13.10
N LEU A 123 -12.54 2.50 -12.89
CA LEU A 123 -13.25 1.83 -13.97
C LEU A 123 -14.04 2.82 -14.83
N ARG A 124 -14.74 3.76 -14.21
CA ARG A 124 -15.43 4.84 -14.92
C ARG A 124 -14.46 5.68 -15.75
N TRP A 125 -13.30 6.04 -15.18
CA TRP A 125 -12.28 6.78 -15.90
C TRP A 125 -11.76 6.02 -17.13
N SER A 126 -11.53 4.72 -16.97
CA SER A 126 -11.07 3.83 -18.03
C SER A 126 -12.16 3.42 -19.03
N ARG A 127 -13.40 3.94 -18.90
CA ARG A 127 -14.59 3.52 -19.67
C ARG A 127 -14.83 2.01 -19.63
N ASP A 128 -14.51 1.40 -18.50
CA ASP A 128 -14.69 -0.03 -18.26
C ASP A 128 -16.10 -0.27 -17.71
N PRO A 129 -16.93 -1.13 -18.35
CA PRO A 129 -18.35 -1.25 -18.03
C PRO A 129 -18.65 -2.17 -16.84
N ARG A 130 -17.63 -2.75 -16.18
CA ARG A 130 -17.84 -3.66 -15.06
C ARG A 130 -18.57 -2.98 -13.90
N GLU A 131 -19.54 -3.69 -13.33
CA GLU A 131 -20.27 -3.25 -12.14
C GLU A 131 -19.40 -3.44 -10.89
N VAL A 132 -19.41 -2.48 -9.96
CA VAL A 132 -18.71 -2.60 -8.67
C VAL A 132 -19.71 -2.83 -7.55
N ARG A 133 -19.42 -3.82 -6.69
CA ARG A 133 -20.19 -4.10 -5.47
C ARG A 133 -19.25 -4.23 -4.28
N ALA A 134 -19.53 -3.48 -3.23
CA ALA A 134 -18.88 -3.66 -1.93
C ALA A 134 -19.66 -4.69 -1.11
N GLU A 135 -18.95 -5.62 -0.46
CA GLU A 135 -19.55 -6.70 0.33
C GLU A 135 -18.75 -6.89 1.63
N ALA A 136 -19.45 -6.96 2.78
CA ALA A 136 -18.83 -7.00 4.11
C ALA A 136 -17.91 -8.22 4.35
N GLU A 137 -18.23 -9.38 3.78
CA GLU A 137 -17.50 -10.64 4.03
C GLU A 137 -16.43 -10.95 2.97
N ARG A 138 -16.04 -9.95 2.15
CA ARG A 138 -15.02 -10.14 1.12
C ARG A 138 -13.61 -9.91 1.65
N GLU A 139 -12.69 -10.64 1.04
CA GLU A 139 -11.27 -10.59 1.31
C GLU A 139 -10.55 -9.63 0.35
N TYR A 140 -9.45 -9.03 0.80
CA TYR A 140 -8.54 -8.27 -0.03
C TYR A 140 -7.34 -9.14 -0.41
N PHE A 141 -7.25 -9.53 -1.68
CA PHE A 141 -6.26 -10.50 -2.17
C PHE A 141 -6.17 -11.78 -1.31
N GLY A 142 -7.33 -12.35 -0.95
CA GLY A 142 -7.38 -13.55 -0.11
C GLY A 142 -7.10 -13.31 1.38
N THR A 143 -7.05 -12.04 1.81
CA THR A 143 -6.84 -11.66 3.21
C THR A 143 -8.13 -11.09 3.80
N PRO A 144 -8.70 -11.71 4.85
CA PRO A 144 -9.78 -11.10 5.63
C PRO A 144 -9.32 -9.75 6.21
N LEU A 145 -10.21 -8.76 6.21
CA LEU A 145 -9.92 -7.43 6.73
C LEU A 145 -11.09 -6.87 7.53
N GLN A 146 -10.77 -6.04 8.51
CA GLN A 146 -11.71 -5.12 9.14
C GLN A 146 -11.78 -3.82 8.34
N PRO A 147 -12.88 -3.03 8.45
CA PRO A 147 -13.10 -1.87 7.59
C PRO A 147 -11.98 -0.83 7.58
N ARG A 148 -11.14 -0.76 8.61
CA ARG A 148 -10.05 0.24 8.74
C ARG A 148 -8.66 -0.36 8.62
N ASP A 149 -8.52 -1.65 8.31
CA ASP A 149 -7.22 -2.34 8.30
C ASP A 149 -6.27 -1.85 7.20
N LEU A 150 -6.76 -1.14 6.19
CA LEU A 150 -5.93 -0.58 5.12
C LEU A 150 -5.57 0.89 5.35
N LEU A 151 -6.10 1.53 6.40
CA LEU A 151 -5.82 2.91 6.73
C LEU A 151 -4.51 3.06 7.51
N PRO A 152 -3.75 4.14 7.27
CA PRO A 152 -2.56 4.43 8.06
C PRO A 152 -2.92 4.80 9.50
N SER A 153 -1.90 4.81 10.37
CA SER A 153 -1.99 5.42 11.69
C SER A 153 -2.13 6.96 11.58
N THR A 154 -2.56 7.58 12.67
CA THR A 154 -2.80 9.04 12.71
C THR A 154 -1.53 9.88 12.61
N ASP A 155 -0.36 9.28 12.83
CA ASP A 155 0.97 9.91 12.71
C ASP A 155 1.63 9.68 11.35
N ALA A 156 0.92 9.07 10.39
CA ALA A 156 1.44 8.87 9.05
C ALA A 156 1.69 10.20 8.33
N ARG A 157 2.75 10.20 7.51
CA ARG A 157 3.09 11.35 6.68
C ARG A 157 2.21 11.34 5.44
N LEU A 158 1.42 12.40 5.27
CA LEU A 158 0.58 12.56 4.10
C LEU A 158 1.36 13.23 2.97
N TYR A 159 1.24 12.66 1.78
CA TYR A 159 1.73 13.24 0.53
C TYR A 159 0.58 13.92 -0.22
N TRP A 160 0.92 14.66 -1.27
CA TRP A 160 0.03 15.66 -1.88
C TRP A 160 -0.61 15.23 -3.20
N SER A 161 -0.22 14.09 -3.78
CA SER A 161 -0.85 13.64 -5.03
C SER A 161 -2.28 13.16 -4.77
N HIS A 162 -3.26 13.86 -5.32
CA HIS A 162 -4.65 13.41 -5.34
C HIS A 162 -4.89 12.39 -6.45
N PHE A 163 -5.75 11.40 -6.21
CA PHE A 163 -5.98 10.31 -7.16
C PHE A 163 -6.58 10.81 -8.48
N THR A 164 -7.54 11.74 -8.44
CA THR A 164 -8.17 12.31 -9.65
C THR A 164 -7.16 13.08 -10.51
N ASP A 165 -6.29 13.88 -9.89
CA ASP A 165 -5.24 14.62 -10.62
C ASP A 165 -4.22 13.67 -11.26
N TRP A 166 -3.94 12.54 -10.58
CA TRP A 166 -3.08 11.50 -11.12
C TRP A 166 -3.72 10.81 -12.34
N LEU A 167 -5.02 10.53 -12.29
CA LEU A 167 -5.78 9.95 -13.40
C LEU A 167 -5.76 10.87 -14.65
N ASP A 168 -5.95 12.17 -14.46
CA ASP A 168 -5.94 13.17 -15.54
C ASP A 168 -4.57 13.26 -16.24
N ARG A 169 -3.48 13.12 -15.48
CA ARG A 169 -2.11 13.12 -16.02
C ARG A 169 -1.81 11.86 -16.82
N ARG A 170 -2.34 10.71 -16.43
CA ARG A 170 -2.11 9.42 -17.10
C ARG A 170 -2.58 9.48 -18.57
N THR A 171 -3.75 10.04 -18.81
CA THR A 171 -4.35 10.21 -20.15
C THR A 171 -3.65 11.21 -21.07
N ARG A 172 -2.79 12.09 -20.54
CA ARG A 172 -2.03 13.05 -21.37
C ARG A 172 -0.72 12.48 -21.89
N SER A 173 -0.35 11.28 -21.43
CA SER A 173 0.91 10.61 -21.76
C SER A 173 0.73 9.46 -22.77
N ASP A 174 -0.52 9.19 -23.19
CA ASP A 174 -0.91 8.25 -24.26
C ASP A 174 -1.29 9.03 -25.53
#